data_AF-K6WPW7-F1
#
_entry.id   AF-K6WPW7-F1
#
_cell.length_a   1.000
_cell.length_b   1.000
_cell.length_c   1.000
_cell.angle_alpha   90.00
_cell.angle_beta   90.00
_cell.angle_gamma   90.00
#
_symmetry.space_group_name_H-M   'P 1'
#
loop_
_entity.id
_entity.type
_entity.pdbx_description
1 polymer ?
#
loop_
_entity_poly.entity_id
_entity_poly.type
_entity_poly.pdbx_seq_one_letter_code
_entity_poly.pdbx_strand_id
1 'polypeptide(L)'
;MAGEDAPHSEEQSVSASEPPNPSTGAAHQSSDATSPSAAQVTQVVLDFAQANELEAERGERPGELVVVLPGEKKLKTVVSLLAGDRELSVSAFVVRNPDENHEEVYRYLLTRNLRMRAGNLGYAIDVSGDVYVVGALPLRAVDAGSLDLLFGAVLEASDAPFNELLALGFLTSMKREWAWRISRGESLRNLEAFRHLLEGSEADATAAETTSGDEPPQDQADGPADPDPQRGLSD
;
A
#
# COMPACT_ATOMS: atom_id res chain seq x y z
N MET A 1 -92.91 -19.43 -41.85
CA MET A 1 -92.21 -20.73 -41.76
C MET A 1 -91.45 -20.65 -40.43
N ALA A 2 -91.99 -21.19 -39.35
CA ALA A 2 -91.88 -22.61 -38.96
C ALA A 2 -90.39 -23.01 -38.93
N GLY A 3 -89.77 -23.40 -37.83
CA GLY A 3 -90.23 -23.96 -36.56
C GLY A 3 -89.07 -24.80 -36.01
N GLU A 4 -89.06 -25.04 -34.69
CA GLU A 4 -88.33 -26.10 -33.95
C GLU A 4 -86.79 -26.02 -33.89
N ASP A 5 -86.10 -26.35 -32.78
CA ASP A 5 -86.50 -26.96 -31.50
C ASP A 5 -85.41 -26.70 -30.43
N ALA A 6 -85.80 -26.67 -29.15
CA ALA A 6 -84.92 -26.62 -27.96
C ALA A 6 -84.36 -28.05 -27.64
N PRO A 7 -83.53 -28.38 -26.61
CA PRO A 7 -83.57 -27.86 -25.23
C PRO A 7 -82.26 -27.81 -24.38
N HIS A 8 -82.39 -27.17 -23.21
CA HIS A 8 -81.86 -27.46 -21.85
C HIS A 8 -80.36 -27.61 -21.48
N SER A 9 -80.14 -27.16 -20.23
CA SER A 9 -79.02 -27.42 -19.28
C SER A 9 -77.82 -26.49 -19.42
N GLU A 10 -77.28 -25.81 -18.41
CA GLU A 10 -77.44 -25.84 -16.94
C GLU A 10 -76.94 -24.49 -16.39
N GLU A 11 -77.57 -24.01 -15.33
CA GLU A 11 -77.08 -22.89 -14.52
C GLU A 11 -75.79 -23.29 -13.79
N GLN A 12 -74.75 -22.45 -13.86
CA GLN A 12 -73.72 -22.43 -12.84
C GLN A 12 -73.30 -21.00 -12.54
N SER A 13 -73.90 -20.48 -11.47
CA SER A 13 -73.39 -19.37 -10.66
C SER A 13 -71.95 -19.64 -10.26
N VAL A 14 -71.03 -18.79 -10.71
CA VAL A 14 -69.71 -18.69 -10.08
C VAL A 14 -69.51 -17.24 -9.67
N SER A 15 -69.75 -17.01 -8.39
CA SER A 15 -69.43 -15.80 -7.66
C SER A 15 -67.93 -15.53 -7.80
N ALA A 16 -67.57 -14.40 -8.42
CA ALA A 16 -66.19 -13.97 -8.51
C ALA A 16 -65.74 -13.48 -7.13
N SER A 17 -65.16 -14.39 -6.34
CA SER A 17 -64.40 -14.06 -5.14
C SER A 17 -63.18 -13.23 -5.52
N GLU A 18 -63.12 -12.04 -4.93
CA GLU A 18 -61.98 -11.15 -4.82
C GLU A 18 -60.69 -11.91 -4.47
N PRO A 19 -59.56 -11.70 -5.18
CA PRO A 19 -58.31 -12.35 -4.81
C PRO A 19 -57.79 -11.76 -3.49
N PRO A 20 -57.39 -12.58 -2.51
CA PRO A 20 -56.85 -12.08 -1.26
C PRO A 20 -55.48 -11.43 -1.49
N ASN A 21 -55.32 -10.21 -0.98
CA ASN A 21 -54.04 -9.55 -0.80
C ASN A 21 -53.05 -10.50 -0.08
N PRO A 22 -51.86 -10.78 -0.63
CA PRO A 22 -50.79 -11.33 0.18
C PRO A 22 -50.18 -10.20 1.02
N SER A 23 -50.85 -9.83 2.12
CA SER A 23 -50.14 -9.29 3.28
C SER A 23 -49.42 -10.46 3.96
N THR A 24 -48.28 -10.85 3.41
CA THR A 24 -47.30 -11.65 4.16
C THR A 24 -46.07 -10.78 4.25
N GLY A 25 -45.92 -10.16 5.41
CA GLY A 25 -44.69 -9.51 5.81
C GLY A 25 -43.55 -10.51 5.66
N ALA A 26 -42.80 -10.38 4.57
CA ALA A 26 -41.39 -10.71 4.61
C ALA A 26 -40.81 -9.77 5.65
N ALA A 27 -40.68 -10.27 6.88
CA ALA A 27 -39.80 -9.69 7.86
C ALA A 27 -38.46 -9.49 7.15
N HIS A 28 -38.19 -8.25 6.74
CA HIS A 28 -36.83 -7.74 6.82
C HIS A 28 -36.46 -7.98 8.27
N GLN A 29 -35.81 -9.12 8.53
CA GLN A 29 -35.04 -9.29 9.73
C GLN A 29 -33.97 -8.22 9.62
N SER A 30 -34.28 -7.05 10.17
CA SER A 30 -33.32 -6.04 10.53
C SER A 30 -32.27 -6.76 11.34
N SER A 31 -31.15 -7.10 10.69
CA SER A 31 -29.95 -7.53 11.40
C SER A 31 -29.42 -6.29 12.11
N ASP A 32 -30.05 -5.95 13.23
CA ASP A 32 -29.50 -5.07 14.27
C ASP A 32 -28.39 -5.84 15.01
N ALA A 33 -27.48 -6.44 14.26
CA ALA A 33 -26.18 -6.79 14.77
C ALA A 33 -25.44 -5.47 14.88
N THR A 34 -25.38 -4.91 16.10
CA THR A 34 -24.56 -3.75 16.42
C THR A 34 -23.16 -3.98 15.82
N SER A 35 -22.78 -3.17 14.84
CA SER A 35 -21.43 -3.23 14.26
C SER A 35 -20.40 -3.18 15.37
N PRO A 36 -19.34 -4.00 15.31
CA PRO A 36 -18.34 -4.01 16.37
C PRO A 36 -17.71 -2.63 16.49
N SER A 37 -17.45 -2.21 17.72
CA SER A 37 -16.75 -0.96 18.01
C SER A 37 -15.27 -1.05 17.65
N ALA A 38 -14.62 0.11 17.46
CA ALA A 38 -13.19 0.18 17.22
C ALA A 38 -12.37 -0.58 18.28
N ALA A 39 -12.73 -0.44 19.56
CA ALA A 39 -12.05 -1.14 20.66
C ALA A 39 -12.17 -2.68 20.55
N GLN A 40 -13.32 -3.20 20.13
CA GLN A 40 -13.50 -4.63 19.90
C GLN A 40 -12.63 -5.11 18.73
N VAL A 41 -12.59 -4.35 17.63
CA VAL A 41 -11.74 -4.67 16.47
C VAL A 41 -10.25 -4.63 16.82
N THR A 42 -9.79 -3.62 17.56
CA THR A 42 -8.42 -3.56 18.08
C THR A 42 -8.10 -4.80 18.91
N GLN A 43 -9.02 -5.27 19.76
CA GLN A 43 -8.80 -6.47 20.57
C GLN A 43 -8.67 -7.73 19.69
N VAL A 44 -9.52 -7.89 18.67
CA VAL A 44 -9.43 -9.02 17.73
C VAL A 44 -8.08 -9.04 17.01
N VAL A 45 -7.54 -7.89 16.62
CA VAL A 45 -6.22 -7.79 15.99
C VAL A 45 -5.11 -8.19 16.98
N LEU A 46 -5.18 -7.74 18.24
CA LEU A 46 -4.19 -8.10 19.27
C LEU A 46 -4.22 -9.60 19.58
N ASP A 47 -5.42 -10.18 19.71
CA ASP A 47 -5.60 -11.61 19.95
C ASP A 47 -5.04 -12.43 18.78
N PHE A 48 -5.28 -11.99 17.54
CA PHE A 48 -4.71 -12.60 16.34
C PHE A 48 -3.18 -12.51 16.35
N ALA A 49 -2.62 -11.34 16.63
CA ALA A 49 -1.17 -11.13 16.66
C ALA A 49 -0.51 -12.03 17.73
N GLN A 50 -1.10 -12.11 18.92
CA GLN A 50 -0.63 -12.99 19.98
C GLN A 50 -0.68 -14.47 19.58
N ALA A 51 -1.79 -14.91 18.98
CA ALA A 51 -1.96 -16.30 18.54
C ALA A 51 -0.97 -16.72 17.45
N ASN A 52 -0.46 -15.76 16.67
CA ASN A 52 0.50 -15.98 15.59
C ASN A 52 1.92 -15.49 15.92
N GLU A 53 2.20 -15.18 17.20
CA GLU A 53 3.50 -14.72 17.67
C GLU A 53 4.05 -13.49 16.92
N LEU A 54 3.17 -12.59 16.51
CA LEU A 54 3.53 -11.33 15.83
C LEU A 54 3.80 -10.22 16.85
N GLU A 55 4.83 -9.42 16.60
CA GLU A 55 5.07 -8.19 17.35
C GLU A 55 3.91 -7.21 17.06
N ALA A 56 3.18 -6.79 18.08
CA ALA A 56 2.10 -5.83 17.96
C ALA A 56 2.11 -4.81 19.10
N GLU A 57 2.00 -3.53 18.77
CA GLU A 57 1.96 -2.42 19.73
C GLU A 57 0.88 -1.41 19.37
N ARG A 58 0.55 -0.53 20.32
CA ARG A 58 -0.37 0.58 20.06
C ARG A 58 0.37 1.72 19.40
N GLY A 59 -0.21 2.27 18.34
CA GLY A 59 0.33 3.45 17.65
C GLY A 59 0.05 4.75 18.40
N GLU A 60 0.46 5.86 17.78
CA GLU A 60 0.28 7.21 18.35
C GLU A 60 -1.18 7.65 18.34
N ARG A 61 -1.95 7.22 17.34
CA ARG A 61 -3.35 7.63 17.20
C ARG A 61 -4.29 6.72 18.01
N PRO A 62 -5.37 7.25 18.58
CA PRO A 62 -6.39 6.43 19.21
C PRO A 62 -6.96 5.39 18.24
N GLY A 63 -6.95 4.11 18.64
CA GLY A 63 -7.41 3.00 17.79
C GLY A 63 -6.39 2.49 16.77
N GLU A 64 -5.15 3.02 16.80
CA GLU A 64 -4.05 2.55 15.95
C GLU A 64 -3.29 1.38 16.59
N LEU A 65 -2.98 0.39 15.76
CA LEU A 65 -2.07 -0.71 16.06
C LEU A 65 -0.98 -0.77 15.00
N VAL A 66 0.23 -1.11 15.44
CA VAL A 66 1.37 -1.38 14.58
C VAL A 66 1.73 -2.85 14.74
N VAL A 67 1.68 -3.60 13.64
CA VAL A 67 1.99 -5.03 13.60
C VAL A 67 3.20 -5.25 12.69
N VAL A 68 4.15 -6.07 13.13
CA VAL A 68 5.33 -6.43 12.34
C VAL A 68 5.16 -7.82 11.75
N LEU A 69 5.12 -7.90 10.42
CA LEU A 69 5.03 -9.14 9.68
C LEU A 69 6.43 -9.59 9.21
N PRO A 70 6.79 -10.88 9.37
CA PRO A 70 8.05 -11.42 8.87
C PRO A 70 8.00 -11.58 7.35
N GLY A 71 8.98 -11.03 6.63
CA GLY A 71 9.13 -11.18 5.18
C GLY A 71 10.42 -11.90 4.81
N GLU A 72 10.50 -12.43 3.58
CA GLU A 72 11.70 -13.13 3.10
C GLU A 72 12.72 -12.17 2.49
N LYS A 73 12.27 -11.28 1.61
CA LYS A 73 13.13 -10.32 0.90
C LYS A 73 13.26 -9.01 1.69
N LYS A 74 12.12 -8.44 2.05
CA LYS A 74 11.91 -7.32 2.96
C LYS A 74 11.73 -7.88 4.37
N LEU A 75 12.87 -8.15 5.01
CA LEU A 75 13.03 -8.79 6.33
C LEU A 75 11.88 -8.54 7.33
N LYS A 76 11.42 -7.29 7.44
CA LYS A 76 10.26 -6.90 8.25
C LYS A 76 9.32 -5.99 7.46
N THR A 77 8.02 -6.28 7.51
CA THR A 77 6.96 -5.39 7.00
C THR A 77 6.13 -4.86 8.15
N VAL A 78 6.27 -3.56 8.40
CA VAL A 78 5.50 -2.85 9.43
C VAL A 78 4.16 -2.43 8.84
N VAL A 79 3.08 -2.83 9.51
CA VAL A 79 1.69 -2.58 9.11
C VAL A 79 1.01 -1.72 10.16
N SER A 80 0.53 -0.54 9.77
CA SER A 80 -0.34 0.30 10.58
C SER A 80 -1.80 -0.08 10.29
N LEU A 81 -2.55 -0.31 11.36
CA LEU A 81 -3.97 -0.63 11.35
C LEU A 81 -4.69 0.42 12.17
N LEU A 82 -5.63 1.14 11.58
CA LEU A 82 -6.40 2.17 12.26
C LEU A 82 -7.88 1.79 12.30
N ALA A 83 -8.38 1.47 13.49
CA ALA A 83 -9.79 1.20 13.70
C ALA A 83 -10.56 2.53 13.81
N GLY A 84 -11.25 2.91 12.72
CA GLY A 84 -12.17 4.04 12.70
C GLY A 84 -13.58 3.66 13.16
N ASP A 85 -14.57 4.52 12.85
CA ASP A 85 -15.97 4.29 13.26
C ASP A 85 -16.67 3.21 12.43
N ARG A 86 -16.19 2.93 11.21
CA ARG A 86 -16.88 2.07 10.22
C ARG A 86 -15.98 1.04 9.56
N GLU A 87 -14.68 1.28 9.55
CA GLU A 87 -13.70 0.43 8.89
C GLU A 87 -12.38 0.39 9.67
N LEU A 88 -11.66 -0.71 9.46
CA LEU A 88 -10.27 -0.88 9.82
C LEU A 88 -9.44 -0.52 8.59
N SER A 89 -8.81 0.65 8.61
CA SER A 89 -7.86 1.04 7.57
C SER A 89 -6.54 0.32 7.79
N VAL A 90 -5.87 -0.07 6.71
CA VAL A 90 -4.56 -0.72 6.73
C VAL A 90 -3.60 0.03 5.82
N SER A 91 -2.38 0.26 6.30
CA SER A 91 -1.28 0.79 5.50
C SER A 91 0.03 0.11 5.85
N ALA A 92 0.83 -0.21 4.83
CA ALA A 92 2.16 -0.78 5.00
C ALA A 92 3.14 -0.07 4.07
N PHE A 93 4.28 0.35 4.61
CA PHE A 93 5.34 0.97 3.82
C PHE A 93 6.07 -0.09 2.99
N VAL A 94 6.22 0.17 1.69
CA VAL A 94 6.88 -0.74 0.74
C VAL A 94 8.32 -0.28 0.49
N VAL A 95 8.48 0.92 -0.07
CA VAL A 95 9.77 1.48 -0.46
C VAL A 95 9.71 3.01 -0.44
N ARG A 96 10.87 3.64 -0.23
CA ARG A 96 11.00 5.11 -0.33
C ARG A 96 10.69 5.56 -1.76
N ASN A 97 10.52 6.87 -1.95
CA ASN A 97 10.49 7.46 -3.28
C ASN A 97 11.64 6.91 -4.15
N PRO A 98 11.36 6.33 -5.33
CA PRO A 98 12.39 5.91 -6.27
C PRO A 98 13.38 7.03 -6.58
N ASP A 99 14.67 6.70 -6.70
CA ASP A 99 15.68 7.68 -7.09
C ASP A 99 15.61 7.98 -8.60
N GLU A 100 15.20 6.99 -9.39
CA GLU A 100 15.13 7.03 -10.85
C GLU A 100 13.94 6.21 -11.40
N ASN A 101 13.67 6.33 -12.71
CA ASN A 101 12.66 5.54 -13.44
C ASN A 101 11.25 5.53 -12.82
N HIS A 102 10.82 6.65 -12.23
CA HIS A 102 9.53 6.80 -11.55
C HIS A 102 8.34 6.28 -12.37
N GLU A 103 8.27 6.61 -13.67
CA GLU A 103 7.17 6.15 -14.54
C GLU A 103 7.12 4.62 -14.65
N GLU A 104 8.28 3.98 -14.81
CA GLU A 104 8.36 2.51 -14.94
C GLU A 104 7.98 1.83 -13.62
N VAL A 105 8.48 2.37 -12.48
CA VAL A 105 8.11 1.89 -11.15
C VAL A 105 6.60 2.00 -10.94
N TYR A 106 6.00 3.16 -11.24
CA TYR A 106 4.56 3.35 -11.04
C TYR A 106 3.73 2.50 -12.00
N ARG A 107 4.14 2.37 -13.27
CA ARG A 107 3.50 1.49 -14.24
C ARG A 107 3.53 0.03 -13.78
N TYR A 108 4.66 -0.42 -13.24
CA TYR A 108 4.82 -1.76 -12.68
C TYR A 108 3.86 -1.99 -11.50
N LEU A 109 3.82 -1.07 -10.55
CA LEU A 109 2.92 -1.14 -9.38
C LEU A 109 1.44 -1.12 -9.79
N LEU A 110 1.05 -0.22 -10.70
CA LEU A 110 -0.32 -0.14 -11.21
C LEU A 110 -0.74 -1.41 -11.96
N THR A 111 0.17 -2.04 -12.69
CA THR A 111 -0.09 -3.33 -13.35
C THR A 111 -0.32 -4.43 -12.31
N ARG A 112 0.42 -4.41 -11.20
CA ARG A 112 0.29 -5.39 -10.11
C ARG A 112 -1.04 -5.24 -9.35
N ASN A 113 -1.60 -4.03 -9.26
CA ASN A 113 -2.93 -3.80 -8.66
C ASN A 113 -4.03 -4.66 -9.32
N LEU A 114 -3.95 -4.99 -10.62
CA LEU A 114 -4.95 -5.85 -11.28
C LEU A 114 -5.05 -7.25 -10.68
N ARG A 115 -3.94 -7.75 -10.11
CA ARG A 115 -3.84 -9.08 -9.49
C ARG A 115 -4.19 -9.07 -8.00
N MET A 116 -4.25 -7.89 -7.37
CA MET A 116 -4.42 -7.73 -5.92
C MET A 116 -5.88 -7.55 -5.45
N ARG A 117 -6.85 -7.67 -6.36
CA ARG A 117 -8.28 -7.40 -6.06
C ARG A 117 -8.88 -8.25 -4.94
N ALA A 118 -8.34 -9.42 -4.64
CA ALA A 118 -8.86 -10.31 -3.60
C ALA A 118 -8.65 -9.78 -2.17
N GLY A 119 -7.61 -8.96 -1.94
CA GLY A 119 -7.26 -8.48 -0.60
C GLY A 119 -7.87 -7.12 -0.23
N ASN A 120 -8.62 -6.47 -1.13
CA ASN A 120 -9.02 -5.05 -1.00
C ASN A 120 -7.83 -4.11 -0.72
N LEU A 121 -6.67 -4.45 -1.29
CA LEU A 121 -5.43 -3.68 -1.19
C LEU A 121 -5.09 -3.05 -2.53
N GLY A 122 -4.37 -1.92 -2.49
CA GLY A 122 -3.76 -1.32 -3.65
C GLY A 122 -2.49 -0.54 -3.30
N TYR A 123 -1.59 -0.41 -4.28
CA TYR A 123 -0.45 0.51 -4.15
C TYR A 123 -0.93 1.95 -4.23
N ALA A 124 -0.37 2.79 -3.37
CA ALA A 124 -0.54 4.24 -3.34
C ALA A 124 0.81 4.91 -3.13
N ILE A 125 0.90 6.18 -3.52
CA ILE A 125 2.06 7.04 -3.25
C ILE A 125 1.63 8.21 -2.36
N ASP A 126 2.51 8.63 -1.45
CA ASP A 126 2.30 9.83 -0.65
C ASP A 126 2.82 11.09 -1.37
N VAL A 127 2.79 12.23 -0.68
CA VAL A 127 3.28 13.52 -1.21
C VAL A 127 4.79 13.54 -1.45
N SER A 128 5.55 12.68 -0.76
CA SER A 128 7.00 12.54 -0.89
C SER A 128 7.37 11.57 -2.02
N GLY A 129 6.40 10.83 -2.56
CA GLY A 129 6.59 9.76 -3.53
C GLY A 129 6.87 8.39 -2.90
N ASP A 130 6.79 8.27 -1.58
CA ASP A 130 6.96 7.00 -0.87
C ASP A 130 5.80 6.07 -1.20
N VAL A 131 6.12 4.79 -1.44
CA VAL A 131 5.15 3.78 -1.87
C VAL A 131 4.61 3.03 -0.67
N TYR A 132 3.28 2.96 -0.61
CA TYR A 132 2.53 2.22 0.39
C TYR A 132 1.60 1.19 -0.27
N VAL A 133 1.30 0.13 0.47
CA VAL A 133 0.13 -0.71 0.22
C VAL A 133 -0.94 -0.27 1.20
N VAL A 134 -2.12 0.07 0.69
CA VAL A 134 -3.24 0.58 1.49
C VAL A 134 -4.50 -0.23 1.21
N GLY A 135 -5.41 -0.26 2.19
CA GLY A 135 -6.73 -0.85 2.03
C GLY A 135 -7.62 -0.58 3.23
N ALA A 136 -8.80 -1.18 3.23
CA ALA A 136 -9.74 -1.09 4.35
C ALA A 136 -10.66 -2.31 4.40
N LEU A 137 -11.07 -2.68 5.61
CA LEU A 137 -12.07 -3.71 5.87
C LEU A 137 -13.22 -3.10 6.70
N PRO A 138 -14.49 -3.34 6.35
CA PRO A 138 -15.60 -2.99 7.23
C PRO A 138 -15.43 -3.65 8.60
N LEU A 139 -15.72 -2.96 9.71
CA LEU A 139 -15.46 -3.52 11.06
C LEU A 139 -16.14 -4.88 11.28
N ARG A 140 -17.34 -5.08 10.72
CA ARG A 140 -18.09 -6.35 10.79
C ARG A 140 -17.42 -7.53 10.08
N ALA A 141 -16.50 -7.26 9.16
CA ALA A 141 -15.77 -8.25 8.39
C ALA A 141 -14.42 -8.59 9.03
N VAL A 142 -14.09 -7.96 10.18
CA VAL A 142 -12.83 -8.21 10.89
C VAL A 142 -12.99 -9.42 11.81
N ASP A 143 -12.44 -10.53 11.37
CA ASP A 143 -12.23 -11.77 12.11
C ASP A 143 -10.85 -12.36 11.82
N ALA A 144 -10.47 -13.44 12.51
CA ALA A 144 -9.16 -14.08 12.34
C ALA A 144 -8.88 -14.53 10.90
N GLY A 145 -9.89 -15.00 10.16
CA GLY A 145 -9.70 -15.45 8.77
C GLY A 145 -9.49 -14.28 7.82
N SER A 146 -10.23 -13.19 8.00
CA SER A 146 -10.04 -11.95 7.25
C SER A 146 -8.67 -11.31 7.51
N LEU A 147 -8.17 -11.38 8.75
CA LEU A 147 -6.86 -10.85 9.14
C LEU A 147 -5.73 -11.68 8.54
N ASP A 148 -5.85 -13.01 8.56
CA ASP A 148 -4.90 -13.90 7.90
C ASP A 148 -4.76 -13.59 6.40
N LEU A 149 -5.90 -13.50 5.70
CA LEU A 149 -5.93 -13.14 4.29
C LEU A 149 -5.36 -11.73 4.04
N LEU A 150 -5.69 -10.77 4.91
CA LEU A 150 -5.19 -9.40 4.80
C LEU A 150 -3.67 -9.36 4.95
N PHE A 151 -3.12 -9.94 6.02
CA PHE A 151 -1.69 -9.91 6.28
C PHE A 151 -0.89 -10.70 5.27
N GLY A 152 -1.39 -11.85 4.80
CA GLY A 152 -0.81 -12.57 3.68
C GLY A 152 -0.77 -11.73 2.42
N ALA A 153 -1.85 -11.00 2.11
CA ALA A 153 -1.90 -10.09 0.96
C ALA A 153 -0.94 -8.89 1.12
N VAL A 154 -0.80 -8.33 2.33
CA VAL A 154 0.17 -7.25 2.61
C VAL A 154 1.62 -7.74 2.43
N LEU A 155 1.93 -8.94 2.91
CA LEU A 155 3.25 -9.56 2.72
C LEU A 155 3.54 -9.80 1.24
N GLU A 156 2.63 -10.43 0.50
CA GLU A 156 2.80 -10.63 -0.96
C GLU A 156 2.92 -9.29 -1.72
N ALA A 157 2.25 -8.24 -1.26
CA ALA A 157 2.34 -6.93 -1.86
C ALA A 157 3.65 -6.20 -1.56
N SER A 158 4.21 -6.40 -0.37
CA SER A 158 5.40 -5.68 0.07
C SER A 158 6.70 -6.42 -0.24
N ASP A 159 6.68 -7.74 -0.10
CA ASP A 159 7.85 -8.61 -0.16
C ASP A 159 8.15 -9.07 -1.58
N ALA A 160 7.16 -9.62 -2.28
CA ALA A 160 7.38 -10.20 -3.60
C ALA A 160 7.94 -9.21 -4.65
N PRO A 161 7.45 -7.95 -4.77
CA PRO A 161 7.97 -7.00 -5.74
C PRO A 161 9.25 -6.27 -5.26
N PHE A 162 9.71 -6.49 -4.03
CA PHE A 162 10.74 -5.67 -3.41
C PHE A 162 12.02 -5.54 -4.25
N ASN A 163 12.59 -6.67 -4.68
CA ASN A 163 13.83 -6.66 -5.47
C ASN A 163 13.63 -6.02 -6.85
N GLU A 164 12.47 -6.22 -7.48
CA GLU A 164 12.16 -5.60 -8.76
C GLU A 164 12.07 -4.07 -8.62
N LEU A 165 11.45 -3.58 -7.54
CA LEU A 165 11.37 -2.16 -7.24
C LEU A 165 12.76 -1.54 -7.01
N LEU A 166 13.65 -2.27 -6.31
CA LEU A 166 15.03 -1.84 -6.13
C LEU A 166 15.79 -1.79 -7.47
N ALA A 167 15.65 -2.81 -8.30
CA ALA A 167 16.30 -2.86 -9.61
C ALA A 167 15.78 -1.77 -10.57
N LEU A 168 14.49 -1.44 -10.53
CA LEU A 168 13.90 -0.41 -11.38
C LEU A 168 14.25 1.01 -10.89
N GLY A 169 14.10 1.26 -9.59
CA GLY A 169 14.09 2.62 -9.04
C GLY A 169 15.35 3.07 -8.30
N PHE A 170 16.31 2.16 -8.06
CA PHE A 170 17.46 2.43 -7.18
C PHE A 170 18.78 1.86 -7.73
N LEU A 171 18.84 1.46 -9.00
CA LEU A 171 19.98 0.75 -9.57
C LEU A 171 21.29 1.56 -9.48
N THR A 172 21.23 2.83 -9.85
CA THR A 172 22.39 3.74 -9.83
C THR A 172 22.92 3.91 -8.41
N SER A 173 22.04 4.09 -7.43
CA SER A 173 22.41 4.20 -6.01
C SER A 173 22.99 2.89 -5.47
N MET A 174 22.41 1.74 -5.85
CA MET A 174 22.95 0.42 -5.48
C MET A 174 24.35 0.17 -6.06
N LYS A 175 24.63 0.59 -7.30
CA LYS A 175 25.96 0.50 -7.91
C LYS A 175 27.01 1.32 -7.17
N ARG A 176 26.66 2.54 -6.73
CA ARG A 176 27.53 3.39 -5.92
C ARG A 176 27.84 2.77 -4.56
N GLU A 177 26.80 2.27 -3.87
CA GLU A 177 26.95 1.58 -2.59
C GLU A 177 27.82 0.31 -2.72
N TRP A 178 27.62 -0.47 -3.78
CA TRP A 178 28.43 -1.66 -4.07
C TRP A 178 29.91 -1.32 -4.21
N ALA A 179 30.25 -0.34 -5.07
CA ALA A 179 31.62 0.11 -5.27
C ALA A 179 32.25 0.62 -3.96
N TRP A 180 31.49 1.40 -3.18
CA TRP A 180 31.94 1.89 -1.88
C TRP A 180 32.26 0.75 -0.90
N ARG A 181 31.38 -0.25 -0.78
CA ARG A 181 31.60 -1.40 0.11
C ARG A 181 32.79 -2.25 -0.29
N ILE A 182 32.98 -2.50 -1.59
CA ILE A 182 34.16 -3.22 -2.10
C ILE A 182 35.43 -2.45 -1.74
N SER A 183 35.46 -1.13 -1.98
CA SER A 183 36.65 -0.31 -1.73
C SER A 183 37.08 -0.29 -0.25
N ARG A 184 36.14 -0.53 0.67
CA ARG A 184 36.37 -0.51 2.13
C ARG A 184 36.35 -1.88 2.81
N GLY A 185 36.10 -2.96 2.08
CA GLY A 185 35.97 -4.30 2.65
C GLY A 185 34.75 -4.48 3.55
N GLU A 186 33.69 -3.70 3.32
CA GLU A 186 32.42 -3.77 4.07
C GLU A 186 31.53 -4.92 3.59
N SER A 187 30.57 -5.34 4.42
CA SER A 187 29.71 -6.51 4.12
C SER A 187 28.73 -6.27 2.96
N LEU A 188 28.70 -7.18 1.98
CA LEU A 188 27.81 -7.14 0.81
C LEU A 188 26.50 -7.91 0.99
N ARG A 189 26.21 -8.45 2.18
CA ARG A 189 25.09 -9.37 2.43
C ARG A 189 23.74 -8.88 1.88
N ASN A 190 23.45 -7.58 2.00
CA ASN A 190 22.17 -7.01 1.55
C ASN A 190 22.11 -6.73 0.04
N LEU A 191 23.27 -6.71 -0.64
CA LEU A 191 23.37 -6.50 -2.09
C LEU A 191 23.59 -7.82 -2.86
N GLU A 192 23.76 -8.94 -2.15
CA GLU A 192 24.03 -10.26 -2.74
C GLU A 192 22.96 -10.65 -3.77
N ALA A 193 21.68 -10.34 -3.51
CA ALA A 193 20.58 -10.61 -4.43
C ALA A 193 20.69 -9.85 -5.77
N PHE A 194 21.44 -8.75 -5.79
CA PHE A 194 21.65 -7.88 -6.96
C PHE A 194 23.03 -8.03 -7.58
N ARG A 195 23.87 -8.94 -7.06
CA ARG A 195 25.25 -9.17 -7.53
C ARG A 195 25.34 -9.22 -9.07
N HIS A 196 24.44 -9.95 -9.72
CA HIS A 196 24.40 -10.08 -11.19
C HIS A 196 24.11 -8.78 -11.95
N LEU A 197 23.49 -7.77 -11.33
CA LEU A 197 23.25 -6.44 -11.90
C LEU A 197 24.37 -5.44 -11.59
N LEU A 198 25.18 -5.74 -10.57
CA LEU A 198 26.21 -4.86 -10.02
C LEU A 198 27.62 -5.29 -10.49
N GLU A 199 27.85 -6.58 -10.71
CA GLU A 199 29.08 -7.11 -11.30
C GLU A 199 29.23 -6.55 -12.73
N GLY A 200 30.21 -5.66 -12.91
CA GLY A 200 30.45 -4.92 -14.17
C GLY A 200 30.29 -3.41 -14.06
N SER A 201 29.66 -2.86 -13.00
CA SER A 201 29.62 -1.41 -12.77
C SER A 201 30.94 -0.83 -12.23
N GLU A 202 31.90 -1.68 -11.89
CA GLU A 202 33.25 -1.29 -11.42
C GLU A 202 34.02 -0.49 -12.47
N ALA A 203 33.79 -0.77 -13.76
CA ALA A 203 34.39 -0.05 -14.89
C ALA A 203 33.74 1.31 -15.15
N ASP A 204 32.44 1.46 -14.87
CA ASP A 204 31.70 2.73 -15.04
C ASP A 204 32.04 3.74 -13.94
N ALA A 205 32.27 3.26 -12.70
CA ALA A 205 32.63 4.12 -11.57
C ALA A 205 34.03 4.75 -11.71
N THR A 206 35.00 4.01 -12.26
CA THR A 206 36.36 4.50 -12.51
C THR A 206 36.43 5.54 -13.63
N ALA A 207 35.50 5.50 -14.61
CA ALA A 207 35.38 6.50 -15.66
C ALA A 207 34.73 7.82 -15.18
N ALA A 208 33.81 7.74 -14.20
CA ALA A 208 33.17 8.91 -13.63
C ALA A 208 34.13 9.73 -12.73
N GLU A 209 35.00 9.07 -11.96
CA GLU A 209 36.00 9.76 -11.12
C GLU A 209 37.13 10.43 -11.93
N THR A 210 37.41 9.96 -13.15
CA THR A 210 38.42 10.58 -14.03
C THR A 210 37.94 11.85 -14.74
N THR A 211 36.64 12.16 -14.70
CA THR A 211 36.09 13.38 -15.32
C THR A 211 35.96 14.54 -14.33
N SER A 212 36.14 14.30 -13.03
CA SER A 212 36.14 15.31 -11.97
C SER A 212 37.53 15.47 -11.36
N GLY A 213 38.50 15.88 -12.18
CA GLY A 213 39.84 16.26 -11.74
C GLY A 213 40.39 17.41 -12.57
N ASP A 214 40.46 18.59 -11.93
CA ASP A 214 41.61 19.53 -11.91
C ASP A 214 41.20 21.00 -12.10
N GLU A 215 41.00 21.72 -10.99
CA GLU A 215 41.43 23.12 -10.93
C GLU A 215 41.94 23.44 -9.51
N PRO A 216 43.25 23.69 -9.32
CA PRO A 216 43.78 24.10 -8.03
C PRO A 216 43.40 25.56 -7.74
N PRO A 217 43.14 25.95 -6.47
CA PRO A 217 42.89 27.33 -6.13
C PRO A 217 44.15 28.17 -6.37
N GLN A 218 44.05 29.13 -7.30
CA GLN A 218 45.09 30.12 -7.52
C GLN A 218 45.10 31.13 -6.35
N ASP A 219 46.12 31.03 -5.52
CA ASP A 219 46.44 32.02 -4.48
C ASP A 219 47.12 33.23 -5.15
N GLN A 220 46.32 34.16 -5.67
CA GLN A 220 46.80 35.48 -6.07
C GLN A 220 46.72 36.42 -4.87
N ALA A 221 47.84 36.53 -4.17
CA ALA A 221 48.12 37.60 -3.23
C ALA A 221 48.18 38.93 -3.98
N ASP A 222 47.09 39.70 -3.90
CA ASP A 222 47.02 41.06 -4.40
C ASP A 222 47.02 42.03 -3.22
N GLY A 223 47.83 43.06 -3.32
CA GLY A 223 47.76 44.21 -2.43
C GLY A 223 48.56 45.37 -3.00
N PRO A 224 48.37 46.60 -2.51
CA PRO A 224 47.15 47.23 -2.02
C PRO A 224 46.87 48.53 -2.80
N ALA A 225 45.63 49.04 -2.80
CA ALA A 225 45.35 50.47 -2.95
C ALA A 225 43.89 50.81 -2.63
N ASP A 226 43.71 51.51 -1.51
CA ASP A 226 42.64 52.48 -1.27
C ASP A 226 42.67 53.56 -2.41
N PRO A 227 41.55 54.19 -2.82
CA PRO A 227 40.86 55.13 -1.93
C PRO A 227 39.31 55.13 -2.01
N ASP A 228 38.70 55.31 -0.85
CA ASP A 228 37.38 55.92 -0.63
C ASP A 228 37.25 57.27 -1.41
N PRO A 229 36.08 57.57 -2.02
CA PRO A 229 35.21 58.53 -1.35
C PRO A 229 33.70 58.30 -1.56
N GLN A 230 33.00 58.33 -0.42
CA GLN A 230 31.67 58.93 -0.21
C GLN A 230 30.44 58.26 -0.83
N ARG A 231 29.63 57.64 0.04
CA ARG A 231 28.18 57.91 0.10
C ARG A 231 27.66 57.72 1.52
N GLY A 232 27.24 58.83 2.13
CA GLY A 232 26.35 58.79 3.28
C GLY A 232 24.94 58.35 2.86
N LEU A 233 24.18 57.83 3.80
CA LEU A 233 22.91 58.41 4.24
C LEU A 233 22.55 57.80 5.61
N SER A 234 22.14 58.70 6.51
CA SER A 234 21.70 58.49 7.88
C SER A 234 20.35 57.78 8.00
N ASP A 235 20.08 57.30 9.23
CA ASP A 235 18.78 57.07 9.92
C ASP A 235 17.58 56.50 9.13
#